data_AF-A0A820IFG7-F1
#
_entry.id   AF-A0A820IFG7-F1
#
_cell.length_a   1.000
_cell.length_b   1.000
_cell.length_c   1.000
_cell.angle_alpha   90.00
_cell.angle_beta   90.00
_cell.angle_gamma   90.00
#
_symmetry.space_group_name_H-M   'P 1'
#
loop_
_entity.id
_entity.type
_entity.pdbx_description
1 polymer ?
#
loop_
_entity_poly.entity_id
_entity_poly.type
_entity_poly.pdbx_seq_one_letter_code
_entity_poly.pdbx_strand_id
1 'polypeptide(L)'
;MLSSIQLPVAKEASAQCSTIFAAQTTYSTGSSPQFLKAFDVNGDGKPDIIVANSGSNNVGVLLNIGSGTFAAQKTYSTGNWPDSVDAADVNGDGK
;
A
#
# COMPACT_ATOMS: atom_id res chain seq x y z
N MET A 1 -50.18 -37.47 2.04
CA MET A 1 -49.73 -36.12 1.68
C MET A 1 -49.12 -35.47 2.91
N LEU A 2 -47.79 -35.42 2.99
CA LEU A 2 -47.10 -34.52 3.91
C LEU A 2 -46.08 -33.79 3.06
N SER A 3 -46.45 -32.56 2.69
CA SER A 3 -45.59 -31.60 1.99
C SER A 3 -44.64 -31.02 3.03
N SER A 4 -43.36 -31.42 2.97
CA SER A 4 -42.31 -30.78 3.73
C SER A 4 -41.92 -29.48 3.03
N ILE A 5 -42.47 -28.36 3.49
CA ILE A 5 -42.03 -27.02 3.09
C ILE A 5 -40.71 -26.75 3.81
N GLN A 6 -39.62 -26.77 3.07
CA GLN A 6 -38.32 -26.33 3.57
C GLN A 6 -38.26 -24.81 3.45
N LEU A 7 -38.19 -24.10 4.59
CA LEU A 7 -37.92 -22.66 4.66
C LEU A 7 -36.60 -22.35 3.91
N PRO A 8 -36.50 -21.21 3.21
CA PRO A 8 -35.23 -20.79 2.63
C PRO A 8 -34.23 -20.57 3.77
N VAL A 9 -33.15 -21.34 3.77
CA VAL A 9 -31.98 -21.04 4.60
C VAL A 9 -31.48 -19.68 4.12
N ALA A 10 -31.68 -18.65 4.95
CA ALA A 10 -31.01 -17.38 4.75
C ALA A 10 -29.52 -17.68 4.62
N LYS A 11 -28.95 -17.32 3.47
CA LYS A 11 -27.52 -17.41 3.22
C LYS A 11 -26.86 -16.37 4.11
N GLU A 12 -26.62 -16.78 5.36
CA GLU A 12 -25.97 -15.99 6.40
C GLU A 12 -24.72 -15.33 5.82
N ALA A 13 -24.72 -14.01 5.87
CA ALA A 13 -23.60 -13.18 5.53
C ALA A 13 -22.41 -13.55 6.43
N SER A 14 -21.44 -14.29 5.89
CA SER A 14 -20.11 -14.35 6.47
C SER A 14 -19.16 -13.53 5.61
N ALA A 15 -19.40 -12.22 5.56
CA ALA A 15 -18.28 -11.32 5.40
C ALA A 15 -17.43 -11.48 6.67
N GLN A 16 -16.48 -12.43 6.61
CA GLN A 16 -15.43 -12.58 7.61
C GLN A 16 -14.66 -11.25 7.61
N CYS A 17 -15.03 -10.34 8.52
CA CYS A 17 -14.14 -9.25 8.90
C CYS A 17 -13.02 -9.92 9.70
N SER A 18 -12.03 -10.41 8.96
CA SER A 18 -10.83 -11.02 9.52
C SER A 18 -10.09 -9.97 10.34
N THR A 19 -10.36 -9.91 11.65
CA THR A 19 -9.69 -9.05 12.64
C THR A 19 -8.31 -9.59 13.03
N ILE A 20 -7.57 -10.11 12.05
CA ILE A 20 -6.18 -10.55 12.22
C ILE A 20 -5.34 -9.86 11.15
N PHE A 21 -4.18 -9.34 11.54
CA PHE A 21 -3.20 -8.85 10.58
C PHE A 21 -2.66 -10.04 9.78
N ALA A 22 -2.54 -9.88 8.46
CA ALA A 22 -1.82 -10.84 7.64
C ALA A 22 -0.35 -10.93 8.08
N ALA A 23 0.32 -12.04 7.74
CA ALA A 23 1.75 -12.16 7.96
C ALA A 23 2.49 -11.00 7.27
N GLN A 24 3.49 -10.43 7.94
CA GLN A 24 4.25 -9.32 7.36
C GLN A 24 4.98 -9.80 6.10
N THR A 25 5.02 -8.93 5.10
CA THR A 25 5.90 -9.09 3.93
C THR A 25 6.97 -8.01 4.01
N THR A 26 8.23 -8.39 3.75
CA THR A 26 9.36 -7.45 3.79
C THR A 26 9.69 -6.98 2.39
N TYR A 27 9.89 -5.68 2.24
CA TYR A 27 10.34 -5.04 1.00
C TYR A 27 11.66 -4.33 1.25
N SER A 28 12.66 -4.63 0.42
CA SER A 28 13.95 -3.96 0.49
C SER A 28 13.81 -2.48 0.10
N THR A 29 14.50 -1.61 0.83
CA THR A 29 14.66 -0.18 0.52
C THR A 29 16.15 0.19 0.59
N GLY A 30 16.47 1.48 0.44
CA GLY A 30 17.81 2.00 0.69
C GLY A 30 18.27 1.92 2.16
N SER A 31 19.48 2.39 2.40
CA SER A 31 20.14 2.39 3.71
C SER A 31 19.63 3.52 4.61
N SER A 32 19.50 3.22 5.91
CA SER A 32 19.01 4.13 6.95
C SER A 32 17.73 4.90 6.54
N PRO A 33 16.62 4.19 6.26
CA PRO A 33 15.34 4.85 5.98
C PRO A 33 14.88 5.65 7.21
N GLN A 34 14.54 6.92 7.03
CA GLN A 34 14.12 7.83 8.11
C GLN A 34 12.62 8.08 8.13
N PHE A 35 11.99 8.10 6.96
CA PHE A 35 10.57 8.45 6.84
C PHE A 35 9.89 7.69 5.71
N LEU A 36 8.59 7.49 5.84
CA LEU A 36 7.74 6.93 4.80
C LEU A 36 6.43 7.70 4.66
N LYS A 37 5.89 7.74 3.44
CA LYS A 37 4.60 8.31 3.10
C LYS A 37 3.83 7.32 2.22
N ALA A 38 2.54 7.15 2.51
CA ALA A 38 1.61 6.46 1.61
C ALA A 38 0.89 7.50 0.74
N PHE A 39 0.95 7.36 -0.58
CA PHE A 39 0.30 8.25 -1.56
C PHE A 39 0.17 7.54 -2.90
N ASP A 40 -0.92 7.75 -3.63
CA ASP A 40 -1.09 7.19 -4.98
C ASP A 40 -0.33 8.08 -5.98
N VAL A 41 0.92 7.71 -6.30
CA VAL A 41 1.79 8.54 -7.17
C VAL A 41 1.59 8.24 -8.64
N ASN A 42 0.83 7.19 -8.98
CA ASN A 42 0.67 6.73 -10.35
C ASN A 42 -0.79 6.84 -10.86
N GLY A 43 -1.72 7.15 -9.96
CA GLY A 43 -3.12 7.47 -10.27
C GLY A 43 -3.98 6.23 -10.50
N ASP A 44 -3.57 5.06 -10.00
CA ASP A 44 -4.32 3.81 -10.17
C ASP A 44 -5.34 3.53 -9.04
N GLY A 45 -5.48 4.46 -8.11
CA GLY A 45 -6.36 4.37 -6.95
C GLY A 45 -5.82 3.50 -5.82
N LYS A 46 -4.56 3.04 -5.89
CA LYS A 46 -3.90 2.27 -4.84
C LYS A 46 -2.78 3.10 -4.20
N PRO A 47 -2.79 3.29 -2.87
CA PRO A 47 -1.67 3.97 -2.22
C PRO A 47 -0.35 3.23 -2.43
N ASP A 48 0.63 3.95 -2.98
CA ASP A 48 2.03 3.53 -3.11
C ASP A 48 2.81 3.92 -1.85
N ILE A 49 4.06 3.44 -1.74
CA ILE A 49 4.96 3.80 -0.63
C ILE A 49 6.13 4.63 -1.16
N ILE A 50 6.36 5.78 -0.53
CA ILE A 50 7.52 6.64 -0.75
C ILE A 50 8.40 6.61 0.50
N VAL A 51 9.70 6.39 0.36
CA VAL A 51 10.65 6.24 1.48
C VAL A 51 11.81 7.21 1.32
N ALA A 52 12.13 7.95 2.39
CA ALA A 52 13.35 8.75 2.50
C ALA A 52 14.50 7.89 3.02
N ASN A 53 15.48 7.56 2.16
CA ASN A 53 16.63 6.74 2.53
C ASN A 53 17.84 7.63 2.83
N SER A 54 17.93 8.07 4.09
CA SER A 54 18.94 9.03 4.53
C SER A 54 20.37 8.55 4.28
N GLY A 55 20.65 7.27 4.55
CA GLY A 55 21.98 6.68 4.33
C GLY A 55 22.31 6.42 2.87
N SER A 56 21.32 6.33 1.99
CA SER A 56 21.53 6.17 0.54
C SER A 56 21.43 7.48 -0.25
N ASN A 57 21.13 8.60 0.41
CA ASN A 57 20.93 9.90 -0.23
C ASN A 57 19.95 9.83 -1.41
N ASN A 58 18.84 9.12 -1.22
CA ASN A 58 17.77 9.01 -2.22
C ASN A 58 16.39 8.91 -1.58
N VAL A 59 15.38 9.18 -2.40
CA VAL A 59 14.00 8.76 -2.14
C VAL A 59 13.72 7.55 -3.01
N GLY A 60 13.01 6.57 -2.49
CA GLY A 60 12.54 5.46 -3.30
C GLY A 60 11.03 5.26 -3.23
N VAL A 61 10.47 4.83 -4.34
CA VAL A 61 9.04 4.63 -4.55
C VAL A 61 8.80 3.15 -4.82
N LEU A 62 7.89 2.55 -4.05
CA LEU A 62 7.41 1.18 -4.23
C LEU A 62 5.95 1.24 -4.66
N LEU A 63 5.68 0.83 -5.91
CA LEU A 63 4.33 0.87 -6.45
C LEU A 63 3.50 -0.31 -5.95
N ASN A 64 2.26 -0.04 -5.55
CA ASN A 64 1.31 -1.04 -5.09
C ASN A 64 0.71 -1.78 -6.29
N ILE A 65 1.09 -3.05 -6.45
CA ILE A 65 0.60 -3.89 -7.56
C ILE A 65 -0.71 -4.61 -7.22
N GLY A 66 -1.30 -4.32 -6.05
CA GLY A 66 -2.56 -4.88 -5.56
C GLY A 66 -2.38 -5.84 -4.39
N SER A 67 -3.49 -6.09 -3.68
CA SER A 67 -3.56 -7.04 -2.55
C SER A 67 -2.51 -6.81 -1.45
N GLY A 68 -2.06 -5.56 -1.27
CA GLY A 68 -1.03 -5.20 -0.28
C GLY A 68 0.39 -5.60 -0.68
N THR A 69 0.62 -5.91 -1.97
CA THR A 69 1.94 -6.24 -2.50
C THR A 69 2.53 -5.09 -3.30
N PHE A 70 3.86 -4.94 -3.23
CA PHE A 70 4.57 -3.83 -3.85
C PHE A 70 5.63 -4.32 -4.85
N ALA A 71 5.82 -3.56 -5.92
CA ALA A 71 6.90 -3.75 -6.87
C ALA A 71 8.27 -3.43 -6.25
N ALA A 72 9.34 -3.81 -6.95
CA ALA A 72 10.69 -3.40 -6.59
C ALA A 72 10.81 -1.87 -6.56
N GLN A 73 11.57 -1.36 -5.61
CA GLN A 73 11.75 0.07 -5.42
C GLN A 73 12.40 0.73 -6.64
N LYS A 74 11.82 1.84 -7.10
CA LYS A 74 12.46 2.78 -8.01
C LYS A 74 13.06 3.94 -7.21
N THR A 75 14.31 4.29 -7.44
CA THR A 75 15.02 5.31 -6.67
C THR A 75 15.23 6.60 -7.45
N TYR A 76 15.28 7.70 -6.70
CA TYR A 76 15.48 9.05 -7.18
C TYR A 76 16.48 9.74 -6.25
N SER A 77 17.64 10.14 -6.79
CA SER A 77 18.70 10.77 -6.00
C SER A 77 18.22 12.08 -5.36
N THR A 78 18.68 12.34 -4.16
CA THR A 78 18.46 13.59 -3.43
C THR A 78 19.79 14.29 -3.14
N GLY A 79 19.74 15.34 -2.31
CA GLY A 79 20.90 15.78 -1.54
C GLY A 79 21.26 14.78 -0.43
N ASN A 80 22.17 15.20 0.45
CA ASN A 80 22.63 14.37 1.55
C ASN A 80 21.59 14.28 2.67
N TRP A 81 21.46 13.09 3.26
CA TRP A 81 20.65 12.83 4.45
C TRP A 81 19.19 13.30 4.33
N PRO A 82 18.41 12.82 3.33
CA PRO A 82 16.98 13.13 3.28
C PRO A 82 16.27 12.61 4.54
N ASP A 83 15.65 13.52 5.28
CA ASP A 83 14.98 13.20 6.56
C ASP A 83 13.47 12.98 6.42
N SER A 84 12.81 13.65 5.49
CA SER A 84 11.35 13.57 5.33
C SER A 84 10.92 13.66 3.86
N VAL A 85 9.73 13.15 3.58
CA VAL A 85 9.05 13.24 2.28
C VAL A 85 7.57 13.58 2.49
N ASP A 86 7.04 14.41 1.60
CA ASP A 86 5.60 14.61 1.46
C ASP A 86 5.21 14.50 -0.03
N ALA A 87 3.93 14.23 -0.28
CA ALA A 87 3.42 14.03 -1.63
C ALA A 87 2.00 14.60 -1.75
N ALA A 88 1.75 15.26 -2.88
CA ALA A 88 0.47 15.85 -3.25
C ALA A 88 0.38 15.96 -4.77
N ASP A 89 -0.85 15.90 -5.28
CA ASP A 89 -1.15 16.27 -6.66
C ASP A 89 -1.07 17.80 -6.78
N VAL A 90 0.09 18.28 -7.23
CA VAL A 90 0.38 19.71 -7.31
C VAL A 90 -0.10 20.34 -8.62
N ASN A 91 -0.46 19.54 -9.61
CA ASN A 91 -0.85 20.03 -10.94
C ASN A 91 -2.32 19.75 -11.30
N GLY A 92 -3.05 19.02 -10.45
CA GLY A 92 -4.46 18.66 -10.63
C GLY A 92 -4.69 17.55 -11.66
N ASP A 93 -3.68 16.74 -11.99
CA ASP A 93 -3.81 15.66 -12.98
C ASP A 93 -4.23 14.29 -12.39
N GLY A 94 -4.45 14.27 -11.08
CA GLY A 94 -4.81 13.09 -10.31
C GLY A 94 -3.62 12.23 -9.91
N LYS A 95 -2.39 12.78 -9.91
CA LYS A 95 -1.13 12.12 -9.49
C LYS A 95 -0.21 13.08 -8.74
#